data_AF-A0A1H1PW52-F1
#
_entry.id   AF-A0A1H1PW52-F1
#
_cell.length_a   1.000
_cell.length_b   1.000
_cell.length_c   1.000
_cell.angle_alpha   90.00
_cell.angle_beta   90.00
_cell.angle_gamma   90.00
#
_symmetry.space_group_name_H-M   'P 1'
#
loop_
_entity.id
_entity.type
_entity.pdbx_description
1 polymer ?
#
loop_
_entity_poly.entity_id
_entity_poly.type
_entity_poly.pdbx_seq_one_letter_code
_entity_poly.pdbx_strand_id
1 'polypeptide(L)'
;MSLDPFEPVPIGDDAPALAPGQEWVIPADRPLDRLIVQSIPDDAPPLVREGLARRRIQAIEGECPCGGPMVWADQLDDDQLARVRALGLLDGHTVHGVHFGDCPGGDRVLVPALAAWHAESDA
;
A
#
# COMPACT_ATOMS: atom_id res chain seq x y z
N MET A 1 -7.36 13.26 2.94
CA MET A 1 -7.10 11.82 3.11
C MET A 1 -6.65 11.30 1.76
N SER A 2 -5.57 10.54 1.72
CA SER A 2 -5.12 9.81 0.54
C SER A 2 -5.41 8.33 0.76
N LEU A 3 -5.76 7.62 -0.30
CA LEU A 3 -5.74 6.16 -0.29
C LEU A 3 -4.61 5.69 -1.20
N ASP A 4 -4.08 4.52 -0.91
CA ASP A 4 -3.10 3.84 -1.73
C ASP A 4 -3.48 2.35 -1.83
N PRO A 5 -3.54 1.81 -3.05
CA PRO A 5 -3.96 0.43 -3.25
C PRO A 5 -2.81 -0.53 -2.93
N PHE A 6 -3.16 -1.64 -2.31
CA PHE A 6 -2.34 -2.84 -2.17
C PHE A 6 -3.02 -3.98 -2.93
N GLU A 7 -2.19 -4.86 -3.49
CA GLU A 7 -2.66 -6.08 -4.14
C GLU A 7 -2.50 -7.25 -3.16
N PRO A 8 -3.60 -7.78 -2.59
CA PRO A 8 -3.56 -8.99 -1.81
C PRO A 8 -3.46 -10.21 -2.73
N VAL A 9 -2.60 -11.14 -2.37
CA VAL A 9 -2.40 -12.37 -3.13
C VAL A 9 -2.54 -13.59 -2.23
N PRO A 10 -3.31 -14.60 -2.67
CA PRO A 10 -3.44 -15.85 -1.93
C PRO A 10 -2.10 -16.59 -1.81
N ILE A 11 -1.90 -17.24 -0.67
CA ILE A 11 -0.75 -18.13 -0.46
C ILE A 11 -0.95 -19.43 -1.25
N GLY A 12 -0.07 -19.71 -2.21
CA GLY A 12 -0.10 -20.98 -2.95
C GLY A 12 0.70 -20.95 -4.26
N ASP A 13 0.52 -22.01 -5.05
CA ASP A 13 1.22 -22.22 -6.33
C ASP A 13 0.85 -21.17 -7.41
N ASP A 14 -0.25 -20.43 -7.19
CA ASP A 14 -0.74 -19.38 -8.08
C ASP A 14 -0.22 -17.97 -7.71
N ALA A 15 0.72 -17.85 -6.77
CA ALA A 15 1.32 -16.56 -6.42
C ALA A 15 2.12 -15.99 -7.61
N PRO A 16 1.96 -14.69 -7.97
CA PRO A 16 2.68 -14.09 -9.07
C PRO A 16 4.17 -14.00 -8.73
N ALA A 17 5.00 -14.05 -9.77
CA ALA A 17 6.41 -13.71 -9.63
C ALA A 17 6.55 -12.22 -9.27
N LEU A 18 7.37 -11.91 -8.27
CA LEU A 18 7.68 -10.54 -7.89
C LEU A 18 8.47 -9.85 -9.01
N ALA A 19 8.07 -8.64 -9.38
CA ALA A 19 8.86 -7.77 -10.23
C ALA A 19 10.11 -7.26 -9.47
N PRO A 20 11.16 -6.80 -10.17
CA PRO A 20 12.29 -6.15 -9.53
C PRO A 20 11.84 -5.02 -8.60
N GLY A 21 12.40 -4.99 -7.38
CA GLY A 21 12.05 -4.01 -6.38
C GLY A 21 10.76 -4.30 -5.60
N GLN A 22 10.11 -5.45 -5.80
CA GLN A 22 8.96 -5.88 -5.00
C GLN A 22 9.35 -6.92 -3.94
N GLU A 23 8.57 -6.97 -2.87
CA GLU A 23 8.69 -7.98 -1.82
C GLU A 23 7.32 -8.35 -1.23
N TRP A 24 7.24 -9.56 -0.69
CA TRP A 24 6.07 -10.03 0.04
C TRP A 24 6.13 -9.59 1.50
N VAL A 25 5.00 -9.15 2.02
CA VAL A 25 4.78 -9.04 3.47
C VAL A 25 3.53 -9.81 3.88
N ILE A 26 3.53 -10.26 5.13
CA ILE A 26 2.40 -10.97 5.75
C ILE A 26 1.79 -10.01 6.78
N PRO A 27 0.53 -9.58 6.60
CA PRO A 27 -0.14 -8.76 7.59
C PRO A 27 -0.31 -9.53 8.91
N ALA A 28 -0.06 -8.87 10.03
CA ALA A 28 -0.07 -9.48 11.36
C ALA A 28 -1.47 -10.01 11.74
N ASP A 29 -2.53 -9.33 11.30
CA ASP A 29 -3.92 -9.72 11.52
C ASP A 29 -4.46 -10.69 10.45
N ARG A 30 -3.70 -10.93 9.38
CA ARG A 30 -4.06 -11.82 8.26
C ARG A 30 -2.92 -12.75 7.85
N PRO A 31 -2.58 -13.75 8.68
CA PRO A 31 -1.41 -14.61 8.46
C PRO A 31 -1.51 -15.54 7.25
N LEU A 32 -2.70 -15.65 6.64
CA LEU A 32 -2.95 -16.44 5.42
C LEU A 32 -2.92 -15.59 4.14
N ASP A 33 -2.81 -14.28 4.27
CA ASP A 33 -2.73 -13.33 3.16
C ASP A 33 -1.30 -12.84 2.97
N ARG A 34 -0.99 -12.41 1.75
CA ARG A 34 0.25 -11.70 1.43
C ARG A 34 -0.03 -10.43 0.67
N LEU A 35 0.73 -9.39 0.95
CA LEU A 35 0.69 -8.14 0.20
C LEU A 35 2.01 -7.96 -0.55
N ILE A 36 1.91 -7.51 -1.80
CA ILE A 36 3.07 -7.03 -2.54
C ILE A 36 3.33 -5.60 -2.12
N VAL A 37 4.53 -5.32 -1.63
CA VAL A 37 5.02 -3.96 -1.38
C VAL A 37 6.28 -3.69 -2.17
N GLN A 38 6.61 -2.42 -2.33
CA GLN A 38 7.88 -2.01 -2.91
C GLN A 38 8.97 -2.09 -1.83
N SER A 39 10.07 -2.76 -2.16
CA SER A 39 11.32 -2.70 -1.43
C SER A 39 11.83 -1.26 -1.36
N ILE A 40 12.63 -0.98 -0.34
CA ILE A 40 13.20 0.35 -0.10
C ILE A 40 14.62 0.39 -0.68
N PRO A 41 14.87 1.12 -1.78
CA PRO A 41 16.21 1.22 -2.34
C PRO A 41 17.17 2.00 -1.43
N ASP A 42 18.44 1.59 -1.37
CA ASP A 42 19.45 2.22 -0.50
C ASP A 42 19.75 3.67 -0.89
N ASP A 43 19.65 3.97 -2.19
CA ASP A 43 19.88 5.27 -2.80
C ASP A 43 18.60 6.12 -2.88
N ALA A 44 17.45 5.60 -2.43
CA ALA A 44 16.20 6.34 -2.46
C ALA A 44 16.29 7.64 -1.64
N PRO A 45 15.79 8.78 -2.17
CA PRO A 45 15.71 10.04 -1.45
C PRO A 45 14.96 9.89 -0.12
N PRO A 46 15.26 10.72 0.90
CA PRO A 46 14.66 10.59 2.23
C PRO A 46 13.13 10.51 2.23
N LEU A 47 12.46 11.32 1.41
CA LEU A 47 10.99 11.34 1.31
C LEU A 47 10.43 10.02 0.74
N VAL A 48 11.07 9.49 -0.31
CA VAL A 48 10.68 8.21 -0.92
C VAL A 48 10.90 7.07 0.07
N ARG A 49 12.05 7.07 0.74
CA ARG A 49 12.41 6.08 1.76
C ARG A 49 11.39 6.05 2.89
N GLU A 50 11.02 7.22 3.42
CA GLU A 50 10.01 7.31 4.48
C GLU A 50 8.62 6.85 3.98
N GLY A 51 8.21 7.25 2.78
CA GLY A 51 6.93 6.85 2.22
C GLY A 51 6.80 5.35 2.02
N LEU A 52 7.81 4.72 1.44
CA LEU A 52 7.87 3.27 1.26
C LEU A 52 7.93 2.53 2.61
N ALA A 53 8.71 3.03 3.57
CA ALA A 53 8.75 2.49 4.92
C ALA A 53 7.36 2.54 5.61
N ARG A 54 6.63 3.65 5.48
CA ARG A 54 5.28 3.79 6.05
C ARG A 54 4.28 2.83 5.43
N ARG A 55 4.32 2.63 4.11
CA ARG A 55 3.47 1.62 3.45
C ARG A 55 3.79 0.21 3.91
N ARG A 56 5.08 -0.12 4.04
CA ARG A 56 5.52 -1.41 4.59
C ARG A 56 5.02 -1.62 6.02
N ILE A 57 5.17 -0.62 6.89
CA ILE A 57 4.64 -0.68 8.27
C ILE A 57 3.14 -0.90 8.25
N GLN A 58 2.39 -0.13 7.47
CA GLN A 58 0.93 -0.28 7.40
C GLN A 58 0.51 -1.65 6.85
N ALA A 59 1.23 -2.18 5.86
CA ALA A 59 0.97 -3.50 5.29
C ALA A 59 1.24 -4.66 6.26
N ILE A 60 2.19 -4.49 7.18
CA ILE A 60 2.52 -5.49 8.21
C ILE A 60 1.61 -5.33 9.43
N GLU A 61 1.49 -4.11 9.96
CA GLU A 61 0.86 -3.84 11.24
C GLU A 61 -0.64 -3.52 11.11
N GLY A 62 -1.15 -3.32 9.89
CA GLY A 62 -2.53 -2.91 9.62
C GLY A 62 -2.82 -1.42 9.86
N GLU A 63 -1.86 -0.66 10.41
CA GLU A 63 -2.00 0.76 10.68
C GLU A 63 -0.72 1.55 10.34
N CYS A 64 -0.87 2.70 9.70
CA CYS A 64 0.23 3.61 9.43
C CYS A 64 0.49 4.50 10.66
N PRO A 65 1.74 4.89 10.97
CA PRO A 65 2.03 5.82 12.07
C PRO A 65 1.33 7.19 12.00
N CYS A 66 0.69 7.54 10.88
CA CYS A 66 -0.20 8.71 10.79
C CYS A 66 -1.61 8.48 11.38
N GLY A 67 -1.91 7.28 11.88
CA GLY A 67 -3.21 6.85 12.40
C GLY A 67 -4.16 6.26 11.34
N GLY A 68 -3.68 6.10 10.11
CA GLY A 68 -4.50 5.64 8.99
C GLY A 68 -4.58 4.11 8.91
N PRO A 69 -5.78 3.50 8.87
CA PRO A 69 -5.93 2.04 8.85
C PRO A 69 -5.73 1.44 7.46
N MET A 70 -5.47 0.13 7.42
CA MET A 70 -5.67 -0.71 6.24
C MET A 70 -7.12 -1.20 6.19
N VAL A 71 -7.76 -1.13 5.03
CA VAL A 71 -9.19 -1.44 4.85
C VAL A 71 -9.35 -2.60 3.89
N TRP A 72 -9.86 -3.71 4.40
CA TRP A 72 -10.15 -4.92 3.62
C TRP A 72 -11.64 -5.00 3.28
N ALA A 73 -11.95 -5.33 2.03
CA ALA A 73 -13.33 -5.34 1.54
C ALA A 73 -14.24 -6.32 2.29
N ASP A 74 -13.71 -7.45 2.75
CA ASP A 74 -14.43 -8.49 3.49
C ASP A 74 -14.63 -8.18 4.99
N GLN A 75 -14.01 -7.11 5.50
CA GLN A 75 -14.24 -6.60 6.86
C GLN A 75 -15.33 -5.52 6.92
N LEU A 76 -15.76 -5.01 5.76
CA LEU A 76 -16.81 -4.01 5.66
C LEU A 76 -18.18 -4.68 5.66
N ASP A 77 -19.15 -4.08 6.36
CA ASP A 77 -20.56 -4.46 6.20
C ASP A 77 -21.10 -4.03 4.82
N ASP A 78 -22.28 -4.53 4.44
CA ASP A 78 -22.86 -4.27 3.12
C ASP A 78 -23.05 -2.76 2.82
N ASP A 79 -23.40 -1.97 3.84
CA ASP A 79 -23.61 -0.52 3.70
C ASP A 79 -22.28 0.23 3.51
N GLN A 80 -21.25 -0.16 4.28
CA GLN A 80 -19.90 0.35 4.17
C GLN A 80 -19.29 -0.02 2.81
N LEU A 81 -19.40 -1.28 2.40
CA LEU A 81 -18.90 -1.77 1.13
C LEU A 81 -19.58 -1.05 -0.04
N ALA A 82 -20.89 -0.84 0.01
CA ALA A 82 -21.62 -0.09 -1.02
C ALA A 82 -21.14 1.36 -1.12
N ARG A 83 -20.89 2.03 0.01
CA ARG A 83 -20.36 3.41 0.03
C ARG A 83 -18.96 3.48 -0.55
N VAL A 84 -18.07 2.58 -0.15
CA VAL A 84 -16.68 2.58 -0.60
C VAL A 84 -16.60 2.22 -2.09
N ARG A 85 -17.42 1.28 -2.57
CA ARG A 85 -17.58 0.99 -4.02
C ARG A 85 -18.14 2.17 -4.82
N ALA A 86 -19.16 2.86 -4.30
CA ALA A 86 -19.75 4.02 -4.96
C ALA A 86 -18.76 5.19 -5.09
N LEU A 87 -17.81 5.28 -4.16
CA LEU A 87 -16.70 6.23 -4.22
C LEU A 87 -15.54 5.75 -5.12
N GLY A 88 -15.63 4.56 -5.69
CA GLY A 88 -14.59 3.95 -6.53
C GLY A 88 -13.33 3.56 -5.75
N LEU A 89 -13.46 3.34 -4.43
CA LEU A 89 -12.34 3.19 -3.52
C LEU A 89 -12.00 1.72 -3.20
N LEU A 90 -12.82 0.76 -3.64
CA LEU A 90 -12.56 -0.67 -3.54
C LEU A 90 -13.07 -1.34 -4.81
N ASP A 91 -12.19 -2.00 -5.54
CA ASP A 91 -12.61 -3.16 -6.32
C ASP A 91 -12.62 -4.38 -5.38
N GLY A 92 -13.38 -5.43 -5.69
CA GLY A 92 -13.52 -6.58 -4.78
C GLY A 92 -12.25 -7.41 -4.59
N HIS A 93 -11.12 -7.00 -5.18
CA HIS A 93 -9.87 -7.75 -5.26
C HIS A 93 -8.68 -6.98 -4.68
N THR A 94 -8.87 -5.74 -4.22
CA THR A 94 -7.82 -4.89 -3.63
C THR A 94 -8.07 -4.57 -2.16
N VAL A 95 -6.99 -4.33 -1.42
CA VAL A 95 -7.00 -3.78 -0.06
C VAL A 95 -6.40 -2.38 -0.10
N HIS A 96 -6.89 -1.46 0.71
CA HIS A 96 -6.49 -0.05 0.62
C HIS A 96 -5.89 0.45 1.92
N GLY A 97 -4.72 1.08 1.82
CA GLY A 97 -4.16 1.90 2.88
C GLY A 97 -4.88 3.24 2.93
N VAL A 98 -5.20 3.71 4.14
CA VAL A 98 -5.67 5.07 4.38
C VAL A 98 -4.52 5.89 4.95
N HIS A 99 -4.36 7.12 4.47
CA HIS A 99 -3.35 8.05 4.96
C HIS A 99 -3.93 9.45 5.23
N PHE A 100 -3.53 10.05 6.35
CA PHE A 100 -4.00 11.36 6.81
C PHE A 100 -2.96 12.47 6.58
N GLY A 101 -3.47 13.70 6.40
CA GLY A 101 -2.64 14.88 6.16
C GLY A 101 -1.72 14.72 4.95
N ASP A 102 -0.48 15.17 5.12
CA ASP A 102 0.62 15.03 4.16
C ASP A 102 1.52 13.84 4.51
N CYS A 103 0.92 12.73 4.99
CA CYS A 103 1.66 11.51 5.27
C CYS A 103 2.52 11.11 4.05
N PRO A 104 3.83 10.88 4.23
CA PRO A 104 4.72 10.47 3.15
C PRO A 104 4.32 9.17 2.46
N GLY A 105 3.54 8.30 3.11
CA GLY A 105 3.02 7.06 2.50
C GLY A 105 1.86 7.30 1.52
N GLY A 106 1.15 8.43 1.63
CA GLY A 106 0.00 8.74 0.78
C GLY A 106 0.37 8.92 -0.68
N ASP A 107 -0.43 8.36 -1.60
CA ASP A 107 -0.27 8.54 -3.05
C ASP A 107 -0.05 10.00 -3.45
N ARG A 108 -0.76 10.94 -2.81
CA ARG A 108 -0.62 12.39 -3.07
C ARG A 108 0.81 12.92 -2.84
N VAL A 109 1.58 12.30 -1.96
CA VAL A 109 2.95 12.71 -1.60
C VAL A 109 3.97 11.79 -2.26
N LEU A 110 3.78 10.47 -2.16
CA LEU A 110 4.77 9.48 -2.58
C LEU A 110 4.88 9.34 -4.10
N VAL A 111 3.75 9.32 -4.82
CA VAL A 111 3.76 9.08 -6.28
C VAL A 111 4.51 10.19 -7.02
N PRO A 112 4.27 11.49 -6.74
CA PRO A 112 5.08 12.56 -7.34
C PRO A 112 6.57 12.46 -6.97
N ALA A 113 6.90 12.08 -5.74
CA ALA A 113 8.29 11.94 -5.30
C ALA A 113 9.02 10.80 -6.02
N LEU A 114 8.34 9.65 -6.21
CA LEU A 114 8.85 8.54 -7.01
C LEU A 114 9.07 8.94 -8.47
N ALA A 115 8.10 9.63 -9.08
CA ALA A 115 8.21 10.08 -10.47
C ALA A 115 9.38 11.06 -10.68
N ALA A 116 9.57 12.02 -9.76
CA ALA A 116 10.68 12.95 -9.81
C ALA A 116 12.03 12.24 -9.71
N TRP A 117 12.16 11.31 -8.76
CA TRP A 117 13.41 10.58 -8.55
C TRP A 117 13.80 9.69 -9.75
N HIS A 118 12.84 8.98 -10.35
CA HIS A 118 13.12 8.20 -11.55
C HIS A 118 13.54 9.08 -12.74
N ALA A 119 12.91 10.24 -12.92
CA ALA A 119 13.27 11.16 -14.00
C ALA A 119 14.70 11.73 -13.84
N GLU A 120 15.17 11.93 -12.61
CA GLU A 120 16.56 12.33 -12.32
C GLU A 120 17.57 11.20 -12.53
N SER A 121 17.15 9.95 -12.33
CA SER A 121 18.01 8.76 -12.45
C SER A 121 18.25 8.35 -13.91
N ASP A 122 17.32 8.71 -14.80
CA ASP A 122 17.40 8.43 -16.25
C ASP A 122 18.10 9.55 -17.06
N ALA A 123 18.50 10.64 -16.41
CA ALA A 123 19.12 11.84 -17.01
C ALA A 123 20.66 11.83 -16.92
#